data_AF-A0A2D7CNT4-F1
#
_entry.id   AF-A0A2D7CNT4-F1
#
_cell.length_a   1.000
_cell.length_b   1.000
_cell.length_c   1.000
_cell.angle_alpha   90.00
_cell.angle_beta   90.00
_cell.angle_gamma   90.00
#
_symmetry.space_group_name_H-M   'P 1'
#
loop_
_entity.id
_entity.type
_entity.pdbx_description
1 polymer ?
#
loop_
_entity_poly.entity_id
_entity_poly.type
_entity_poly.pdbx_seq_one_letter_code
_entity_poly.pdbx_strand_id
1 'polypeptide(L)' 'MCPACRKPFSWRKKWEKVWDNVKFCSRRCRMLSKSYEQST' A
#
# COMPACT_ATOMS: atom_id res chain seq x y z
N MET A 1 8.77 -1.07 3.46
CA MET A 1 8.68 -0.01 2.41
C MET A 1 7.54 -0.35 1.46
N CYS A 2 6.89 0.64 0.84
CA CYS A 2 5.80 0.38 -0.11
C CYS A 2 6.33 -0.12 -1.46
N PRO A 3 5.83 -1.24 -2.01
CA PRO A 3 6.34 -1.82 -3.26
C PRO A 3 6.08 -0.95 -4.50
N ALA A 4 5.03 -0.12 -4.50
CA ALA A 4 4.69 0.70 -5.66
C ALA A 4 5.53 1.98 -5.77
N CYS A 5 5.82 2.65 -4.65
CA CYS A 5 6.49 3.96 -4.64
C CYS A 5 7.85 3.96 -3.95
N ARG A 6 8.27 2.82 -3.38
CA ARG A 6 9.52 2.63 -2.63
C ARG A 6 9.74 3.60 -1.47
N LYS A 7 8.68 4.27 -0.98
CA LYS A 7 8.75 5.09 0.24
C LYS A 7 8.69 4.22 1.50
N PRO A 8 9.34 4.65 2.60
CA PRO A 8 9.13 4.06 3.92
C PRO A 8 7.68 4.27 4.36
N PHE A 9 7.13 3.31 5.11
CA PHE A 9 5.83 3.48 5.75
C PHE A 9 6.01 4.42 6.94
N SER A 10 5.47 5.64 6.86
CA SER A 10 5.37 6.50 8.03
C SER A 10 4.23 5.99 8.90
N TRP A 11 4.50 5.81 10.19
CA TRP A 11 3.48 5.42 11.16
C TRP A 11 2.34 6.47 11.19
N ARG A 12 1.10 5.99 11.25
CA ARG A 12 -0.13 6.80 11.30
C ARG A 12 -1.03 6.21 12.37
N LYS A 13 -1.56 7.01 13.29
CA LYS A 13 -2.56 6.57 14.30
C LYS A 13 -3.75 5.81 13.68
N LYS A 14 -4.19 6.22 12.48
CA LYS A 14 -5.27 5.56 11.74
C LYS A 14 -4.98 4.09 11.41
N TRP A 15 -3.72 3.68 11.39
CA TRP A 15 -3.30 2.33 11.03
C TRP A 15 -3.06 1.43 12.23
N GLU A 16 -3.19 1.90 13.47
CA GLU A 16 -2.89 1.11 14.66
C GLU A 16 -3.58 -0.26 14.69
N LYS A 17 -4.86 -0.32 14.28
CA LYS A 17 -5.66 -1.55 14.26
C LYS A 17 -5.42 -2.45 13.04
N VAL A 18 -4.79 -1.92 11.99
CA VAL A 18 -4.66 -2.60 10.69
C VAL A 18 -3.21 -2.68 10.21
N TRP A 19 -2.25 -2.26 11.04
CA TRP A 19 -0.84 -2.08 10.68
C TRP A 19 -0.24 -3.34 10.07
N ASP A 20 -0.57 -4.49 10.66
CA ASP A 20 -0.19 -5.82 10.18
C ASP A 20 -0.62 -6.11 8.72
N ASN A 21 -1.75 -5.54 8.31
CA ASN A 21 -2.32 -5.72 6.96
C ASN A 21 -1.94 -4.60 5.97
N VAL A 22 -1.17 -3.58 6.39
CA VAL A 22 -0.79 -2.46 5.52
C VAL A 22 0.31 -2.88 4.54
N LYS A 23 -0.09 -3.28 3.33
CA LYS A 23 0.83 -3.60 2.22
C LYS A 23 1.22 -2.40 1.36
N PHE A 24 0.44 -1.31 1.38
CA PHE A 24 0.64 -0.14 0.51
C PHE A 24 0.48 1.17 1.27
N CYS A 25 1.34 2.16 1.00
CA CYS A 25 1.35 3.42 1.76
C CYS A 25 0.16 4.33 1.44
N SER A 26 -0.53 4.09 0.33
CA SER A 26 -1.66 4.88 -0.12
C SER A 26 -2.63 4.03 -0.94
N ARG A 27 -3.89 4.48 -1.04
CA ARG A 27 -4.89 3.85 -1.90
C ARG A 27 -4.46 3.86 -3.37
N ARG A 28 -3.79 4.92 -3.82
CA ARG A 28 -3.21 5.01 -5.18
C ARG A 28 -2.21 3.89 -5.44
N CYS A 29 -1.28 3.65 -4.52
CA CYS A 29 -0.30 2.57 -4.64
C CYS A 29 -0.95 1.18 -4.67
N ARG A 30 -2.05 0.98 -3.92
CA ARG A 30 -2.83 -0.27 -3.96
C ARG A 30 -3.58 -0.45 -5.28
N MET A 31 -4.08 0.64 -5.88
CA MET A 31 -4.75 0.57 -7.18
C MET A 31 -3.75 0.32 -8.31
N LEU A 32 -2.57 0.94 -8.25
CA LEU A 32 -1.52 0.73 -9.25
C LEU A 32 -1.09 -0.75 -9.32
N SER A 33 -1.02 -1.44 -8.18
CA SER A 33 -0.71 -2.89 -8.18
C SER A 33 -1.84 -3.72 -8.79
N LYS A 34 -3.12 -3.33 -8.57
CA LYS A 34 -4.29 -4.02 -9.10
C LYS A 34 -4.43 -3.90 -10.62
N SER A 35 -3.95 -2.80 -11.20
CA SER A 35 -4.00 -2.55 -12.64
C SER A 35 -3.09 -3.48 -13.46
N TYR A 36 -2.07 -4.09 -12.84
CA TYR A 36 -1.16 -5.01 -13.53
C TYR A 36 -1.74 -6.43 -13.69
N GLU A 37 -2.64 -6.88 -12.79
CA GLU A 37 -3.19 -8.25 -12.79
C GLU A 37 -4.51 -8.41 -13.60
N GLN A 38 -4.97 -7.38 -14.31
CA GLN A 38 -6.27 -7.41 -15.05
C GLN A 38 -6.10 -7.36 -16.57
N SER A 39 -4.93 -7.76 -17.08
CA SER A 39 -4.63 -7.80 -18.52
C SER A 39 -4.27 -9.19 -19.04
N THR A 40 -4.84 -10.24 -18.44
CA THR A 40 -4.88 -11.62 -18.96
C THR A 40 -6.27 -12.17 -18.70
#